data_AF-A0A1W1HUQ1-F1
#
_entry.id   AF-A0A1W1HUQ1-F1
#
_cell.length_a   1.000
_cell.length_b   1.000
_cell.length_c   1.000
_cell.angle_alpha   90.00
_cell.angle_beta   90.00
_cell.angle_gamma   90.00
#
_symmetry.space_group_name_H-M   'P 1'
#
loop_
_entity.id
_entity.type
_entity.pdbx_description
1 polymer ?
#
loop_
_entity_poly.entity_id
_entity_poly.type
_entity_poly.pdbx_seq_one_letter_code
_entity_poly.pdbx_strand_id
1 'polypeptide(L)'
;MPHVVIESTGELQAVYQAFAPMLQRTEGEIVKVQECYLAKSGREALLDAVVIEQGTARSFFIQLKRHETTITVRLLPATDPEKTPAVKKAMALVAGLIRKVYSASRYGKTNLQEYLDSPVSM
;
A
#
# COMPACT_ATOMS: atom_id res chain seq x y z
N MET A 1 -13.58 -3.00 -4.94
CA MET A 1 -12.64 -2.42 -3.95
C MET A 1 -11.22 -2.64 -4.43
N PRO A 2 -10.38 -1.59 -4.54
CA PRO A 2 -8.96 -1.71 -4.88
C PRO A 2 -8.25 -2.75 -4.02
N HIS A 3 -7.46 -3.63 -4.65
CA HIS A 3 -6.62 -4.60 -3.95
C HIS A 3 -5.46 -5.09 -4.82
N VAL A 4 -4.41 -5.54 -4.15
CA VAL A 4 -3.27 -6.27 -4.73
C VAL A 4 -2.99 -7.48 -3.86
N VAL A 5 -2.97 -8.68 -4.45
CA VAL A 5 -2.39 -9.86 -3.80
C VAL A 5 -0.91 -9.92 -4.17
N ILE A 6 -0.05 -10.15 -3.19
CA ILE A 6 1.39 -10.34 -3.38
C ILE A 6 1.73 -11.74 -2.91
N GLU A 7 2.26 -12.54 -3.83
CA GLU A 7 2.59 -13.96 -3.63
C GLU A 7 4.07 -14.14 -3.30
N SER A 8 4.44 -15.29 -2.72
CA SER A 8 5.82 -15.61 -2.33
C SER A 8 6.40 -14.59 -1.33
N THR A 9 5.61 -14.32 -0.28
CA THR A 9 5.92 -13.39 0.82
C THR A 9 6.11 -14.13 2.16
N GLY A 10 6.54 -13.41 3.20
CA GLY A 10 6.74 -13.92 4.55
C GLY A 10 5.94 -13.16 5.63
N GLU A 11 6.58 -12.92 6.77
CA GLU A 11 6.02 -12.26 7.95
C GLU A 11 5.81 -10.74 7.78
N LEU A 12 4.66 -10.19 8.20
CA LEU A 12 4.46 -8.72 8.19
C LEU A 12 5.44 -7.96 9.10
N GLN A 13 6.09 -8.65 10.05
CA GLN A 13 7.12 -8.06 10.90
C GLN A 13 8.28 -7.48 10.09
N ALA A 14 8.71 -8.15 9.02
CA ALA A 14 9.80 -7.65 8.17
C ALA A 14 9.36 -6.42 7.38
N VAL A 15 8.12 -6.40 6.91
CA VAL A 15 7.52 -5.23 6.22
C VAL A 15 7.43 -4.04 7.17
N TYR A 16 6.99 -4.27 8.42
CA TYR A 16 6.93 -3.24 9.46
C TYR A 16 8.31 -2.67 9.80
N GLN A 17 9.33 -3.53 9.96
CA GLN A 17 10.70 -3.10 10.25
C GLN A 17 11.34 -2.32 9.10
N ALA A 18 11.01 -2.65 7.86
CA ALA A 18 11.51 -1.96 6.68
C ALA A 18 10.71 -0.70 6.32
N PHE A 19 9.58 -0.46 6.99
CA PHE A 19 8.74 0.70 6.71
C PHE A 19 9.47 1.99 7.08
N ALA A 20 9.54 2.90 6.12
CA ALA A 20 9.85 4.30 6.33
C ALA A 20 8.73 5.14 5.71
N PRO A 21 8.41 6.32 6.28
CA PRO A 21 7.41 7.21 5.69
C PRO A 21 7.72 7.50 4.22
N MET A 22 6.69 7.39 3.37
CA MET A 22 6.79 7.61 1.93
C MET A 22 6.08 8.90 1.55
N LEU A 23 6.73 9.72 0.74
CA LEU A 23 6.17 10.95 0.16
C LEU A 23 6.46 10.97 -1.34
N GLN A 24 5.41 11.12 -2.14
CA GLN A 24 5.51 11.50 -3.54
C GLN A 24 4.77 12.80 -3.77
N ARG A 25 5.35 13.69 -4.56
CA ARG A 25 4.75 14.96 -4.93
C ARG A 25 4.98 15.22 -6.41
N THR A 26 3.89 15.49 -7.11
CA THR A 26 3.91 15.98 -8.49
C THR A 26 3.05 17.24 -8.59
N GLU A 27 2.90 17.80 -9.79
CA GLU A 27 2.00 18.93 -9.99
C GLU A 27 0.54 18.50 -9.75
N GLY A 28 -0.12 19.11 -8.77
CA GLY A 28 -1.53 18.84 -8.46
C GLY A 28 -1.81 17.56 -7.65
N GLU A 29 -0.78 16.78 -7.30
CA GLU A 29 -0.92 15.53 -6.54
C GLU A 29 0.16 15.38 -5.46
N ILE A 30 -0.25 14.98 -4.25
CA ILE A 30 0.62 14.56 -3.15
C ILE A 30 0.12 13.21 -2.65
N VAL A 31 1.02 12.25 -2.48
CA VAL A 31 0.74 10.94 -1.88
C VAL A 31 1.67 10.73 -0.70
N LYS A 32 1.11 10.54 0.49
CA LYS A 32 1.83 10.25 1.72
C LYS A 32 1.37 8.93 2.33
N VAL A 33 2.32 8.14 2.80
CA VAL A 33 2.07 7.00 3.71
C VAL A 33 2.96 7.21 4.92
N GLN A 34 2.35 7.48 6.07
CA GLN A 34 3.03 8.15 7.19
C GLN A 34 3.37 7.20 8.32
N GLU A 35 2.44 6.33 8.67
CA GLU A 35 2.55 5.43 9.81
C GLU A 35 2.24 4.00 9.39
N CYS A 36 2.80 3.03 10.12
CA CYS A 36 2.50 1.61 9.98
C CYS A 36 2.22 1.04 11.36
N TYR A 37 1.09 0.35 11.53
CA TYR A 37 0.66 -0.25 12.78
C TYR A 37 0.53 -1.75 12.59
N LEU A 38 1.43 -2.52 13.19
CA LEU A 38 1.39 -3.98 13.14
C LEU A 38 0.52 -4.52 14.28
N ALA A 39 -0.46 -5.36 13.96
CA ALA A 39 -1.25 -6.05 14.97
C ALA A 39 -0.36 -7.04 15.75
N LYS A 40 -0.63 -7.23 17.04
CA LYS A 40 0.11 -8.17 17.91
C LYS A 40 0.19 -9.60 17.34
N SER A 41 -0.80 -10.01 16.55
CA SER A 41 -0.81 -11.33 15.90
C SER A 41 0.21 -11.48 14.77
N GLY A 42 0.78 -10.38 14.26
CA GLY A 42 1.64 -10.36 13.07
C GLY A 42 0.92 -10.68 11.76
N ARG A 43 -0.41 -10.84 11.77
CA ARG A 43 -1.21 -11.24 10.60
C ARG A 43 -1.88 -10.07 9.88
N GLU A 44 -1.88 -8.89 10.49
CA GLU A 44 -2.51 -7.71 9.96
C GLU A 44 -1.68 -6.47 10.27
N ALA A 45 -1.65 -5.52 9.34
CA ALA A 45 -1.10 -4.19 9.58
C ALA A 45 -1.98 -3.11 8.94
N LEU A 46 -1.97 -1.91 9.51
CA LEU A 46 -2.62 -0.72 8.95
C LEU A 46 -1.58 0.33 8.62
N LEU A 47 -1.67 0.93 7.45
CA LEU A 47 -0.84 2.05 7.05
C LEU A 47 -1.69 3.31 6.90
N ASP A 48 -1.32 4.36 7.62
CA ASP A 48 -1.94 5.69 7.52
C ASP A 48 -1.50 6.34 6.22
N ALA A 49 -2.47 6.68 5.37
CA ALA A 49 -2.22 7.36 4.11
C ALA A 49 -3.05 8.64 3.99
N VAL A 50 -2.43 9.66 3.41
CA VAL A 50 -3.08 10.91 3.01
C VAL A 50 -2.71 11.20 1.57
N VAL A 51 -3.72 11.41 0.73
CA VAL A 51 -3.53 11.89 -0.63
C VAL A 51 -4.18 13.25 -0.80
N ILE A 52 -3.56 14.13 -1.58
CA ILE A 52 -4.12 15.40 -1.99
C ILE A 52 -4.11 15.39 -3.51
N GLU A 53 -5.29 15.49 -4.12
CA GLU A 53 -5.45 15.47 -5.58
C GLU A 53 -6.40 16.59 -5.94
N GLN A 54 -5.99 17.48 -6.86
CA GLN A 54 -6.76 18.67 -7.26
C GLN A 54 -7.20 19.52 -6.05
N GLY A 55 -6.32 19.68 -5.06
CA GLY A 55 -6.60 20.45 -3.84
C GLY A 55 -7.48 19.75 -2.80
N THR A 56 -8.00 18.56 -3.09
CA THR A 56 -8.85 17.80 -2.15
C THR A 56 -8.03 16.76 -1.40
N ALA A 57 -7.93 16.91 -0.07
CA ALA A 57 -7.28 15.95 0.81
C ALA A 57 -8.20 14.78 1.17
N ARG A 58 -7.65 13.56 1.16
CA ARG A 58 -8.35 12.32 1.56
C ARG A 58 -7.41 11.51 2.45
N SER A 59 -7.83 11.29 3.69
CA SER A 59 -7.12 10.43 4.65
C SER A 59 -7.79 9.06 4.74
N PHE A 60 -7.02 7.98 4.75
CA PHE A 60 -7.54 6.63 4.80
C PHE A 60 -6.49 5.64 5.31
N PHE A 61 -6.93 4.43 5.62
CA PHE A 61 -6.03 3.34 5.96
C PHE A 61 -5.91 2.32 4.82
N ILE A 62 -4.68 1.93 4.55
CA ILE A 62 -4.35 0.75 3.73
C ILE A 62 -4.15 -0.42 4.70
N GLN A 63 -4.86 -1.51 4.48
CA GLN A 63 -4.81 -2.71 5.29
C GLN A 63 -3.96 -3.77 4.58
N LEU A 64 -2.99 -4.32 5.31
CA LEU A 64 -2.25 -5.51 4.94
C LEU A 64 -2.85 -6.71 5.68
N LYS A 65 -3.20 -7.77 4.95
CA LYS A 65 -3.58 -9.05 5.54
C LYS A 65 -2.68 -10.14 5.03
N ARG A 66 -2.04 -10.87 5.94
CA ARG A 66 -1.28 -12.05 5.60
C ARG A 66 -2.17 -13.28 5.56
N HIS A 67 -1.99 -14.09 4.53
CA HIS A 67 -2.54 -15.44 4.43
C HIS A 67 -1.45 -16.37 3.89
N GLU A 68 -0.94 -17.26 4.75
CA GLU A 68 0.16 -18.17 4.43
C GLU A 68 1.38 -17.44 3.83
N THR A 69 1.64 -17.67 2.54
CA THR A 69 2.74 -17.08 1.75
C THR A 69 2.30 -15.89 0.91
N THR A 70 1.12 -15.34 1.21
CA THR A 70 0.56 -14.17 0.52
C THR A 70 0.31 -13.01 1.48
N ILE A 71 0.47 -11.79 0.97
CA ILE A 71 0.03 -10.56 1.62
C ILE A 71 -0.94 -9.85 0.68
N THR A 72 -2.13 -9.55 1.17
CA THR A 72 -3.11 -8.72 0.47
C THR A 72 -2.98 -7.28 0.92
N VAL A 73 -2.80 -6.36 -0.03
CA VAL A 73 -2.91 -4.91 0.14
C VAL A 73 -4.31 -4.50 -0.28
N ARG A 74 -5.06 -3.83 0.58
CA ARG A 74 -6.43 -3.37 0.29
C ARG A 74 -6.75 -2.08 1.04
N LEU A 75 -7.80 -1.37 0.64
CA LEU A 75 -8.36 -0.31 1.50
C LEU A 75 -9.00 -0.93 2.74
N LEU A 76 -8.85 -0.27 3.88
CA LEU A 76 -9.64 -0.56 5.07
C LEU A 76 -11.09 -0.11 4.81
N PRO A 77 -12.08 -1.02 4.90
CA PRO A 77 -13.48 -0.66 4.62
C PRO A 77 -14.04 0.46 5.52
N ALA A 78 -13.50 0.63 6.73
CA ALA A 78 -13.97 1.65 7.66
C ALA A 78 -13.64 3.09 7.22
N THR A 79 -12.65 3.31 6.35
CA THR A 79 -12.31 4.64 5.83
C THR A 79 -12.81 4.89 4.41
N ASP A 80 -13.02 3.83 3.62
CA ASP A 80 -13.48 3.79 2.22
C ASP A 80 -13.47 5.13 1.43
N PRO A 81 -12.28 5.66 1.08
CA PRO A 81 -12.19 6.89 0.28
C PRO A 81 -12.76 6.68 -1.14
N GLU A 82 -13.00 7.79 -1.82
CA GLU A 82 -13.15 7.80 -3.27
C GLU A 82 -11.91 7.18 -3.92
N LYS A 83 -12.08 6.25 -4.87
CA LYS A 83 -11.01 5.39 -5.39
C LYS A 83 -10.28 6.06 -6.56
N THR A 84 -9.81 7.27 -6.31
CA THR A 84 -9.14 8.11 -7.31
C THR A 84 -7.76 7.55 -7.69
N PRO A 85 -7.15 8.02 -8.79
CA PRO A 85 -5.79 7.62 -9.17
C PRO A 85 -4.77 7.79 -8.04
N ALA A 86 -4.78 8.91 -7.31
CA ALA A 86 -3.88 9.13 -6.18
C ALA A 86 -4.04 8.07 -5.07
N VAL A 87 -5.28 7.67 -4.74
CA VAL A 87 -5.54 6.58 -3.77
C VAL A 87 -4.95 5.26 -4.24
N LYS A 88 -5.13 4.92 -5.52
CA LYS A 88 -4.61 3.68 -6.11
C LYS A 88 -3.08 3.69 -6.17
N LYS A 89 -2.45 4.83 -6.46
CA LYS A 89 -0.99 5.02 -6.39
C LYS A 89 -0.45 4.81 -4.98
N ALA A 90 -1.12 5.34 -3.95
CA ALA A 90 -0.74 5.09 -2.56
C ALA A 90 -0.71 3.58 -2.24
N MET A 91 -1.70 2.82 -2.71
CA MET A 91 -1.72 1.37 -2.55
C MET A 91 -0.61 0.67 -3.33
N ALA A 92 -0.31 1.13 -4.54
CA ALA A 92 0.79 0.62 -5.35
C ALA A 92 2.15 0.86 -4.68
N LEU A 93 2.37 2.01 -4.04
CA LEU A 93 3.58 2.29 -3.26
C LEU A 93 3.77 1.28 -2.12
N VAL A 94 2.69 1.00 -1.38
CA VAL A 94 2.73 -0.01 -0.31
C VAL A 94 3.01 -1.41 -0.87
N ALA A 95 2.41 -1.77 -2.01
CA ALA A 95 2.71 -3.04 -2.67
C ALA A 95 4.19 -3.12 -3.12
N GLY A 96 4.74 -2.01 -3.63
CA GLY A 96 6.14 -1.88 -3.99
C GLY A 96 7.10 -2.02 -2.80
N LEU A 97 6.75 -1.50 -1.62
CA LEU A 97 7.52 -1.72 -0.39
C LEU A 97 7.60 -3.22 -0.07
N ILE A 98 6.49 -3.95 -0.14
CA ILE A 98 6.48 -5.40 0.13
C ILE A 98 7.34 -6.15 -0.89
N ARG A 99 7.30 -5.77 -2.17
CA ARG A 99 8.17 -6.31 -3.23
C ARG A 99 9.66 -6.06 -2.95
N LYS A 100 10.01 -4.91 -2.37
CA LYS A 100 11.40 -4.60 -1.99
C LYS A 100 11.87 -5.47 -0.82
N VAL A 101 11.01 -5.69 0.17
CA VAL A 101 11.29 -6.56 1.32
C VAL A 101 11.42 -8.04 0.89
N TYR A 102 10.56 -8.48 -0.02
CA TYR A 102 10.57 -9.83 -0.57
C TYR A 102 10.89 -9.79 -2.07
N SER A 103 12.17 -9.69 -2.43
CA SER A 103 12.57 -9.52 -3.83
C SER A 103 12.05 -10.62 -4.77
N ALA A 104 11.93 -11.86 -4.28
CA ALA A 104 11.39 -13.01 -5.01
C ALA A 104 9.84 -13.05 -5.10
N SER A 105 9.14 -12.11 -4.46
CA SER A 105 7.68 -12.04 -4.54
C SER A 105 7.17 -11.66 -5.93
N ARG A 106 5.87 -11.74 -6.17
CA ARG A 106 5.22 -11.29 -7.42
C ARG A 106 3.83 -10.76 -7.15
N TYR A 107 3.33 -9.89 -8.04
CA TYR A 107 1.94 -9.51 -8.02
C TYR A 107 1.09 -10.68 -8.52
N GLY A 108 0.11 -11.09 -7.72
CA GLY A 108 -0.92 -12.03 -8.09
C GLY A 108 -2.18 -11.29 -8.57
N LYS A 109 -3.36 -11.77 -8.16
CA LYS A 109 -4.64 -11.13 -8.51
C LYS A 109 -4.68 -9.67 -8.02
N THR A 110 -4.98 -8.75 -8.95
CA THR A 110 -5.03 -7.31 -8.68
C THR A 110 -5.98 -6.61 -9.63
N ASN A 111 -6.57 -5.50 -9.19
CA ASN A 111 -7.28 -4.54 -10.06
C ASN A 111 -6.55 -3.19 -10.15
N LEU A 112 -5.25 -3.17 -9.79
CA LEU A 112 -4.39 -1.99 -9.78
C LEU A 112 -3.20 -2.11 -10.74
N GLN A 113 -3.25 -3.03 -11.71
CA GLN A 113 -2.13 -3.35 -12.60
C GLN A 113 -1.49 -2.10 -13.24
N GLU A 114 -2.32 -1.17 -13.73
CA GLU A 114 -1.89 0.09 -14.35
C GLU A 114 -1.01 0.97 -13.43
N TYR A 115 -1.15 0.86 -12.10
CA TYR A 115 -0.36 1.61 -11.13
C TYR A 115 0.86 0.85 -10.59
N LEU A 116 0.94 -0.46 -10.83
CA LEU A 116 2.02 -1.32 -10.34
C LEU A 116 3.22 -1.35 -11.29
N ASP A 117 2.99 -1.09 -12.58
CA ASP A 117 4.00 -1.15 -13.64
C ASP A 117 4.69 0.21 -13.90
N SER A 118 4.19 1.29 -13.29
CA SER A 118 4.84 2.60 -13.38
C SER A 118 6.11 2.62 -12.52
N PRO A 119 7.28 2.96 -13.08
CA PRO A 119 8.49 3.12 -12.27
C PRO A 119 8.22 4.19 -11.22
N VAL A 120 8.31 3.80 -9.96
CA VAL A 120 8.34 4.72 -8.82
C VAL A 120 9.62 5.53 -8.97
N SER A 121 9.53 6.68 -9.65
CA SER A 121 10.61 7.66 -9.68
C SER A 121 10.89 8.05 -8.23
N MET A 122 12.09 7.69 -7.77
CA MET A 122 12.65 8.09 -6.48
C MET A 122 13.12 9.54 -6.54
#